data_AF-A0A535PKB5-F1
#
_entry.id   AF-A0A535PKB5-F1
#
_cell.length_a   1.000
_cell.length_b   1.000
_cell.length_c   1.000
_cell.angle_alpha   90.00
_cell.angle_beta   90.00
_cell.angle_gamma   90.00
#
_symmetry.space_group_name_H-M   'P 1'
#
loop_
_entity.id
_entity.type
_entity.pdbx_description
1 polymer ?
#
loop_
_entity_poly.entity_id
_entity_poly.type
_entity_poly.pdbx_seq_one_letter_code
_entity_poly.pdbx_strand_id
1 'polypeptide(L)'
;MHGSIHCIRFGGEMIDASQFRDNAGLDFPAAVREYFRETLAMVDSGQPFETLAHLDYPKRYWLSGAAPYREQDYEGEIRGILKAAARTGRVLEVNTSRGQILCPDITVVRWWREAGGQAVQYGSDAHQPDKVAEGFAIATQMVEAAGFKPASDPTGHWRR
;
A
#
# COMPACT_ATOMS: atom_id res chain seq x y z
N MET A 1 -2.83 -14.84 -3.58
CA MET A 1 -3.74 -13.99 -4.40
C MET A 1 -3.75 -12.58 -3.83
N HIS A 2 -3.67 -11.55 -4.67
CA HIS A 2 -3.61 -10.14 -4.23
C HIS A 2 -5.01 -9.52 -4.21
N GLY A 3 -5.32 -8.74 -3.17
CA GLY A 3 -6.55 -7.97 -3.07
C GLY A 3 -6.25 -6.47 -3.06
N SER A 4 -6.93 -5.71 -3.91
CA SER A 4 -6.78 -4.26 -3.98
C SER A 4 -8.02 -3.55 -4.52
N ILE A 5 -8.13 -2.27 -4.13
CA ILE A 5 -9.10 -1.34 -4.70
C ILE A 5 -8.39 -0.46 -5.74
N HIS A 6 -9.06 -0.25 -6.87
CA HIS A 6 -8.66 0.70 -7.91
C HIS A 6 -9.76 1.73 -8.18
N CYS A 7 -11.03 1.35 -8.00
CA CYS A 7 -12.18 2.23 -8.23
C CYS A 7 -12.92 2.49 -6.92
N ILE A 8 -13.36 3.72 -6.72
CA ILE A 8 -14.18 4.13 -5.58
C ILE A 8 -15.53 4.65 -6.06
N ARG A 9 -16.53 4.63 -5.19
CA ARG A 9 -17.78 5.33 -5.42
C ARG A 9 -17.72 6.69 -4.72
N PHE A 10 -17.65 7.77 -5.49
CA PHE A 10 -17.54 9.12 -4.93
C PHE A 10 -18.52 10.07 -5.63
N GLY A 11 -19.29 10.84 -4.87
CA GLY A 11 -20.31 11.74 -5.43
C GLY A 11 -21.42 11.05 -6.24
N GLY A 12 -21.63 9.75 -6.03
CA GLY A 12 -22.60 8.93 -6.79
C GLY A 12 -22.03 8.28 -8.05
N GLU A 13 -20.80 8.62 -8.44
CA GLU A 13 -20.11 8.08 -9.61
C GLU A 13 -19.05 7.05 -9.22
N MET A 14 -18.72 6.16 -10.16
CA MET A 14 -17.57 5.28 -10.03
C MET A 14 -16.35 5.96 -10.65
N ILE A 15 -15.28 6.14 -9.86
CA ILE A 15 -14.07 6.83 -10.28
C ILE A 15 -12.88 5.91 -10.06
N ASP A 16 -12.04 5.73 -11.08
CA ASP A 16 -10.77 5.04 -10.96
C ASP A 16 -9.72 5.97 -10.33
N ALA A 17 -8.97 5.48 -9.35
CA ALA A 17 -7.93 6.24 -8.66
C ALA A 17 -6.85 6.80 -9.59
N SER A 18 -6.61 6.15 -10.74
CA SER A 18 -5.71 6.65 -11.78
C SER A 18 -6.20 7.93 -12.46
N GLN A 19 -7.50 8.23 -12.38
CA GLN A 19 -8.13 9.41 -12.96
C GLN A 19 -8.20 10.57 -11.98
N PHE A 20 -7.84 10.39 -10.70
CA PHE A 20 -7.99 11.44 -9.70
C PHE A 20 -7.24 12.72 -10.08
N ARG A 21 -6.05 12.59 -10.68
CA ARG A 21 -5.24 13.74 -11.13
C ARG A 21 -5.92 14.55 -12.23
N ASP A 22 -6.68 13.89 -13.09
CA ASP A 22 -7.21 14.52 -14.30
C ASP A 22 -8.67 15.01 -14.07
N ASN A 23 -9.21 14.83 -12.85
CA ASN A 23 -10.53 15.26 -12.44
C ASN A 23 -10.49 16.58 -11.65
N ALA A 24 -10.62 17.70 -12.37
CA ALA A 24 -10.51 19.06 -11.80
C ALA A 24 -11.58 19.42 -10.75
N GLY A 25 -12.69 18.67 -10.68
CA GLY A 25 -13.76 18.89 -9.69
C GLY A 25 -13.65 18.00 -8.45
N LEU A 26 -12.66 17.11 -8.40
CA LEU A 26 -12.52 16.13 -7.32
C LEU A 26 -11.91 16.77 -6.07
N ASP A 27 -12.59 16.62 -4.94
CA ASP A 27 -11.95 16.79 -3.63
C ASP A 27 -10.99 15.61 -3.40
N PHE A 28 -9.74 15.78 -3.80
CA PHE A 28 -8.73 14.72 -3.81
C PHE A 28 -8.50 14.12 -2.41
N PRO A 29 -8.30 14.91 -1.33
CA PRO A 29 -8.24 14.35 0.03
C PRO A 29 -9.47 13.53 0.43
N ALA A 30 -10.68 14.00 0.09
CA ALA A 30 -11.90 13.24 0.39
C ALA A 30 -11.98 11.93 -0.41
N ALA A 31 -11.60 11.95 -1.69
CA ALA A 31 -11.53 10.76 -2.53
C ALA A 31 -10.51 9.73 -2.00
N VAL A 32 -9.39 10.19 -1.44
CA VAL A 32 -8.38 9.32 -0.81
C VAL A 32 -8.92 8.69 0.48
N ARG A 33 -9.68 9.44 1.30
CA ARG A 33 -10.37 8.84 2.46
C ARG A 33 -11.39 7.79 2.04
N GLU A 34 -12.11 8.04 0.97
CA GLU A 34 -13.06 7.08 0.41
C GLU A 34 -12.36 5.82 -0.11
N TYR A 35 -11.19 5.97 -0.74
CA TYR A 35 -10.33 4.84 -1.12
C TYR A 35 -9.94 3.98 0.09
N PHE A 36 -9.54 4.59 1.20
CA PHE A 36 -9.23 3.84 2.41
C PHE A 36 -10.47 3.17 3.02
N ARG A 37 -11.64 3.83 2.97
CA ARG A 37 -12.91 3.27 3.42
C ARG A 37 -13.29 2.00 2.64
N GLU A 38 -13.23 2.07 1.31
CA GLU A 38 -13.50 0.92 0.44
C GLU A 38 -12.46 -0.20 0.63
N THR A 39 -11.19 0.17 0.83
CA THR A 39 -10.12 -0.79 1.14
C THR A 39 -10.42 -1.53 2.45
N LEU A 40 -10.81 -0.82 3.52
CA LEU A 40 -11.19 -1.44 4.79
C LEU A 40 -12.39 -2.37 4.61
N ALA A 41 -13.42 -1.93 3.89
CA ALA A 41 -14.59 -2.75 3.59
C ALA A 41 -14.21 -4.04 2.84
N MET A 42 -13.28 -3.97 1.89
CA MET A 42 -12.74 -5.15 1.21
C MET A 42 -12.03 -6.11 2.19
N VAL A 43 -11.18 -5.60 3.07
CA VAL A 43 -10.49 -6.44 4.08
C VAL A 43 -11.49 -7.14 5.01
N ASP A 44 -12.52 -6.41 5.46
CA ASP A 44 -13.54 -6.92 6.39
C ASP A 44 -14.60 -7.80 5.71
N SER A 45 -14.76 -7.72 4.39
CA SER A 45 -15.73 -8.52 3.63
C SER A 45 -15.48 -10.04 3.70
N GLY A 46 -14.28 -10.46 4.13
CA GLY A 46 -13.89 -11.87 4.17
C GLY A 46 -13.57 -12.46 2.79
N GLN A 47 -13.45 -11.63 1.75
CA GLN A 47 -13.04 -12.11 0.43
C GLN A 47 -11.68 -12.82 0.48
N PRO A 48 -11.52 -13.92 -0.28
CA PRO A 48 -10.32 -14.74 -0.24
C PRO A 48 -9.17 -14.08 -1.00
N PHE A 49 -8.36 -13.31 -0.29
CA PHE A 49 -7.06 -12.84 -0.76
C PHE A 49 -6.04 -12.92 0.38
N GLU A 50 -4.78 -13.06 0.01
CA GLU A 50 -3.67 -13.27 0.92
C GLU A 50 -2.88 -11.99 1.14
N THR A 51 -2.61 -11.26 0.06
CA THR A 51 -1.76 -10.07 0.07
C THR A 51 -2.61 -8.83 -0.14
N LEU A 52 -2.55 -7.88 0.81
CA LEU A 52 -3.09 -6.54 0.65
C LEU A 52 -2.14 -5.74 -0.24
N ALA A 53 -2.54 -5.51 -1.48
CA ALA A 53 -1.69 -4.90 -2.50
C ALA A 53 -1.83 -3.38 -2.54
N HIS A 54 -0.70 -2.71 -2.81
CA HIS A 54 -0.54 -1.27 -3.07
C HIS A 54 -1.51 -0.36 -2.30
N LEU A 55 -1.47 -0.44 -0.97
CA LEU A 55 -2.31 0.35 -0.07
C LEU A 55 -2.26 1.87 -0.33
N ASP A 56 -1.14 2.36 -0.86
CA ASP A 56 -0.89 3.77 -1.18
C ASP A 56 -1.17 4.11 -2.66
N TYR A 57 -1.93 3.29 -3.40
CA TYR A 57 -2.17 3.49 -4.84
C TYR A 57 -2.61 4.91 -5.24
N PRO A 58 -3.54 5.60 -4.55
CA PRO A 58 -3.92 6.97 -4.89
C PRO A 58 -2.76 7.97 -4.85
N LYS A 59 -1.74 7.73 -4.02
CA LYS A 59 -0.53 8.56 -3.92
C LYS A 59 0.21 8.67 -5.25
N ARG A 60 0.12 7.64 -6.10
CA ARG A 60 0.74 7.62 -7.44
C ARG A 60 0.20 8.71 -8.36
N TYR A 61 -1.01 9.21 -8.09
CA TYR A 61 -1.71 10.20 -8.90
C TYR A 61 -1.91 11.52 -8.16
N TRP A 62 -1.12 11.77 -7.11
CA TRP A 62 -1.21 13.01 -6.34
C TRP A 62 -1.01 14.25 -7.22
N LEU A 63 -1.89 15.23 -7.07
CA LEU A 63 -1.93 16.44 -7.90
C LEU A 63 -0.68 17.31 -7.68
N SER A 64 -0.05 17.74 -8.77
CA SER A 64 0.99 18.77 -8.72
C SER A 64 0.36 20.10 -8.29
N GLY A 65 0.82 20.67 -7.18
CA GLY A 65 0.28 21.91 -6.60
C GLY A 65 -0.72 21.72 -5.45
N ALA A 66 -1.16 20.49 -5.17
CA ALA A 66 -1.86 20.18 -3.93
C ALA A 66 -0.87 20.17 -2.74
N ALA A 67 -1.40 20.28 -1.51
CA ALA A 67 -0.57 20.06 -0.33
C ALA A 67 0.11 18.68 -0.42
N PRO A 68 1.38 18.55 0.01
CA PRO A 68 2.09 17.27 -0.06
C PRO A 68 1.31 16.18 0.68
N TYR A 69 1.21 14.98 0.08
CA TYR A 69 0.67 13.82 0.76
C TYR A 69 1.55 13.48 1.98
N ARG A 70 0.91 13.28 3.13
CA ARG A 70 1.55 12.79 4.35
C ARG A 70 0.73 11.64 4.89
N GLU A 71 1.40 10.53 5.19
CA GLU A 71 0.78 9.34 5.76
C GLU A 71 0.07 9.67 7.08
N GLN A 72 0.59 10.64 7.84
CA GLN A 72 0.02 11.07 9.12
C GLN A 72 -1.36 11.72 8.99
N ASP A 73 -1.67 12.33 7.84
CA ASP A 73 -2.98 12.95 7.60
C ASP A 73 -4.11 11.91 7.46
N TYR A 74 -3.73 10.63 7.27
CA TYR A 74 -4.61 9.47 7.09
C TYR A 74 -4.28 8.33 8.06
N GLU A 75 -3.57 8.62 9.16
CA GLU A 75 -3.05 7.59 10.07
C GLU A 75 -4.17 6.71 10.65
N GLY A 76 -5.31 7.30 11.01
CA GLY A 76 -6.45 6.57 11.57
C GLY A 76 -6.99 5.53 10.60
N GLU A 77 -7.21 5.94 9.35
CA GLU A 77 -7.73 5.12 8.26
C GLU A 77 -6.73 4.00 7.91
N ILE A 78 -5.46 4.35 7.70
CA ILE A 78 -4.40 3.39 7.36
C ILE A 78 -4.25 2.35 8.48
N ARG A 79 -4.15 2.79 9.74
CA ARG A 79 -4.03 1.86 10.88
C ARG A 79 -5.26 0.97 11.03
N GLY A 80 -6.46 1.46 10.71
CA GLY A 80 -7.68 0.67 10.69
C GLY A 80 -7.57 -0.52 9.73
N ILE A 81 -7.15 -0.25 8.50
CA ILE A 81 -6.92 -1.26 7.46
C ILE A 81 -5.84 -2.26 7.90
N LEU A 82 -4.71 -1.76 8.38
CA LEU A 82 -3.60 -2.60 8.82
C LEU A 82 -4.00 -3.53 9.98
N LYS A 83 -4.77 -3.05 10.96
CA LYS A 83 -5.27 -3.90 12.06
C LYS A 83 -6.24 -4.98 11.55
N ALA A 84 -7.14 -4.63 10.64
CA ALA A 84 -8.07 -5.59 10.04
C ALA A 84 -7.33 -6.68 9.25
N ALA A 85 -6.32 -6.29 8.47
CA ALA A 85 -5.49 -7.19 7.69
C ALA A 85 -4.64 -8.09 8.60
N ALA A 86 -4.03 -7.54 9.65
CA ALA A 86 -3.21 -8.30 10.59
C ALA A 86 -4.01 -9.36 11.35
N ARG A 87 -5.22 -9.01 11.81
CA ARG A 87 -6.14 -9.92 12.51
C ARG A 87 -6.50 -11.17 11.70
N THR A 88 -6.43 -11.06 10.38
CA THR A 88 -6.88 -12.08 9.44
C THR A 88 -5.71 -12.81 8.75
N GLY A 89 -4.49 -12.60 9.25
CA GLY A 89 -3.29 -13.29 8.77
C GLY A 89 -2.83 -12.86 7.38
N ARG A 90 -3.31 -11.71 6.90
CA ARG A 90 -2.95 -11.19 5.57
C ARG A 90 -1.52 -10.67 5.56
N VAL A 91 -0.95 -10.64 4.37
CA VAL A 91 0.40 -10.15 4.08
C VAL A 91 0.30 -8.73 3.53
N LEU A 92 1.19 -7.82 3.94
CA LEU A 92 1.26 -6.49 3.35
C LEU A 92 2.21 -6.50 2.14
N GLU A 93 1.76 -6.00 0.99
CA GLU A 93 2.63 -5.75 -0.14
C GLU A 93 3.49 -4.50 0.11
N VAL A 94 4.79 -4.62 -0.15
CA VAL A 94 5.76 -3.54 -0.06
C VAL A 94 6.54 -3.49 -1.36
N ASN A 95 6.19 -2.54 -2.21
CA ASN A 95 6.82 -2.33 -3.51
C ASN A 95 7.84 -1.19 -3.49
N THR A 96 8.63 -1.10 -4.55
CA THR A 96 9.44 0.09 -4.84
C THR A 96 9.00 0.76 -6.13
N SER A 97 8.45 1.97 -6.06
CA SER A 97 8.19 2.76 -7.27
C SER A 97 9.52 3.15 -7.94
N ARG A 98 9.70 2.72 -9.19
CA ARG A 98 10.90 2.96 -10.02
C ARG A 98 12.21 2.55 -9.34
N GLY A 99 12.15 1.62 -8.38
CA GLY A 99 13.30 1.13 -7.63
C GLY A 99 13.86 2.10 -6.58
N GLN A 100 13.17 3.20 -6.26
CA GLN A 100 13.75 4.27 -5.41
C GLN A 100 12.91 4.64 -4.19
N ILE A 101 11.59 4.49 -4.28
CA ILE A 101 10.66 4.95 -3.24
C ILE A 101 9.81 3.77 -2.79
N LEU A 102 9.79 3.50 -1.49
CA LEU A 102 8.90 2.49 -0.92
C LEU A 102 7.43 2.88 -1.06
N CYS A 103 6.63 1.89 -1.47
CA CYS A 103 5.19 1.97 -1.62
C CYS A 103 4.56 0.73 -0.97
N PRO A 104 4.01 0.83 0.25
CA PRO A 104 3.81 2.06 1.02
C PRO A 104 5.07 2.57 1.72
N ASP A 105 5.06 3.84 2.15
CA ASP A 105 6.18 4.47 2.87
C ASP A 105 6.61 3.66 4.11
N ILE A 106 7.87 3.80 4.52
CA ILE A 106 8.43 3.11 5.69
C ILE A 106 7.61 3.34 6.97
N THR A 107 6.97 4.50 7.10
CA THR A 107 6.05 4.83 8.20
C THR A 107 4.90 3.83 8.27
N VAL A 108 4.30 3.49 7.13
CA VAL A 108 3.20 2.51 7.04
C VAL A 108 3.71 1.10 7.34
N VAL A 109 4.90 0.74 6.88
CA VAL A 109 5.52 -0.56 7.20
C VAL A 109 5.79 -0.69 8.71
N ARG A 110 6.19 0.39 9.38
CA ARG A 110 6.31 0.42 10.85
C ARG A 110 4.96 0.25 11.54
N TRP A 111 3.93 0.95 11.07
CA TRP A 111 2.57 0.79 11.60
C TRP A 111 2.02 -0.62 11.37
N TRP A 112 2.39 -1.28 10.28
CA TRP A 112 2.02 -2.66 10.01
C TRP A 112 2.57 -3.60 11.07
N ARG A 113 3.85 -3.43 11.42
CA ARG A 113 4.48 -4.17 12.52
C ARG A 113 3.80 -3.89 13.85
N GLU A 114 3.54 -2.62 14.17
CA GLU A 114 2.82 -2.22 15.39
C GLU A 114 1.40 -2.79 15.46
N ALA A 115 0.72 -2.91 14.32
CA ALA A 115 -0.62 -3.50 14.22
C ALA A 115 -0.64 -5.03 14.39
N GLY A 116 0.52 -5.67 14.56
CA GLY A 116 0.64 -7.12 14.73
C GLY A 116 0.84 -7.89 13.42
N GLY A 117 1.10 -7.16 12.31
CA GLY A 117 1.44 -7.73 11.02
C GLY A 117 2.57 -8.75 11.11
N GLN A 118 2.37 -9.92 10.50
CA GLN A 118 3.31 -11.04 10.63
C GLN A 118 4.23 -11.18 9.43
N ALA A 119 3.79 -10.69 8.27
CA ALA A 119 4.47 -10.90 7.02
C ALA A 119 4.38 -9.71 6.08
N VAL A 120 5.41 -9.55 5.25
CA VAL A 120 5.40 -8.66 4.09
C VAL A 120 5.82 -9.44 2.85
N GLN A 121 5.27 -9.05 1.71
CA GLN A 121 5.67 -9.54 0.39
C GLN A 121 6.19 -8.35 -0.39
N TYR A 122 7.34 -8.50 -1.04
CA TYR A 122 8.00 -7.41 -1.75
C TYR A 122 8.06 -7.68 -3.24
N GLY A 123 7.88 -6.62 -4.03
CA GLY A 123 7.96 -6.64 -5.48
C GLY A 123 8.64 -5.37 -5.99
N SER A 124 9.35 -5.44 -7.10
CA SER A 124 10.10 -4.27 -7.59
C SER A 124 9.22 -3.29 -8.37
N ASP A 125 8.01 -3.66 -8.81
CA ASP A 125 7.12 -2.94 -9.76
C ASP A 125 7.89 -2.29 -10.95
N ALA A 126 9.11 -2.78 -11.21
CA ALA A 126 10.09 -2.17 -12.08
C ALA A 126 10.11 -2.94 -13.41
N HIS A 127 9.85 -2.22 -14.49
CA HIS A 127 9.74 -2.79 -15.83
C HIS A 127 11.10 -2.82 -16.56
N GLN A 128 12.23 -2.61 -15.85
CA GLN A 128 13.59 -2.61 -16.38
C GLN A 128 14.53 -3.42 -15.45
N PRO A 129 15.29 -4.41 -15.95
CA PRO A 129 16.09 -5.32 -15.12
C PRO A 129 17.06 -4.65 -14.14
N ASP A 130 17.72 -3.57 -14.55
CA ASP A 130 18.69 -2.89 -13.68
C ASP A 130 18.00 -2.18 -12.50
N LYS A 131 16.81 -1.60 -12.75
CA LYS A 131 15.99 -0.95 -11.72
C LYS A 131 15.29 -1.94 -10.80
N VAL A 132 15.09 -3.17 -11.27
CA VAL A 132 14.58 -4.28 -10.47
C VAL A 132 15.59 -4.61 -9.37
N ALA A 133 16.88 -4.75 -9.70
CA ALA A 133 17.93 -5.07 -8.73
C ALA A 133 18.15 -3.96 -7.69
N GLU A 134 18.18 -2.70 -8.12
CA GLU A 134 18.29 -1.54 -7.21
C GLU A 134 17.08 -1.44 -6.26
N GLY A 135 15.87 -1.61 -6.80
CA GLY A 135 14.65 -1.62 -6.01
C GLY A 135 14.64 -2.74 -4.97
N PHE A 136 15.09 -3.94 -5.33
CA PHE A 136 15.20 -5.04 -4.39
C PHE A 136 16.16 -4.76 -3.24
N ALA A 137 17.33 -4.17 -3.51
CA ALA A 137 18.29 -3.84 -2.46
C ALA A 137 17.73 -2.83 -1.44
N ILE A 138 17.05 -1.79 -1.93
CA ILE A 138 16.42 -0.76 -1.07
C ILE A 138 15.26 -1.37 -0.28
N ALA A 139 14.37 -2.12 -0.94
CA ALA A 139 13.25 -2.79 -0.28
C ALA A 139 13.74 -3.71 0.85
N THR A 140 14.77 -4.51 0.57
CA THR A 140 15.39 -5.44 1.53
C THR A 140 15.88 -4.69 2.77
N GLN A 141 16.74 -3.68 2.59
CA GLN A 141 17.30 -2.91 3.72
C GLN A 141 16.22 -2.27 4.59
N MET A 142 15.16 -1.76 3.97
CA MET A 142 14.10 -1.06 4.69
C MET A 142 13.14 -2.01 5.40
N VAL A 143 12.83 -3.15 4.78
CA VAL A 143 12.03 -4.21 5.39
C VAL A 143 12.79 -4.86 6.56
N GLU A 144 14.10 -5.07 6.44
CA GLU A 144 14.98 -5.48 7.54
C GLU A 144 15.01 -4.45 8.67
N ALA A 145 15.14 -3.16 8.33
CA ALA A 145 15.10 -2.08 9.32
C ALA A 145 13.74 -1.96 10.02
N ALA A 146 12.65 -2.38 9.36
CA ALA A 146 11.34 -2.51 9.96
C ALA A 146 11.21 -3.78 10.82
N GLY A 147 12.18 -4.69 10.80
CA GLY A 147 12.25 -5.87 11.67
C GLY A 147 11.69 -7.16 11.05
N PHE A 148 11.56 -7.22 9.73
CA PHE A 148 11.20 -8.46 9.02
C PHE A 148 12.46 -9.12 8.42
N LYS A 149 12.45 -10.44 8.30
CA LYS A 149 13.58 -11.24 7.81
C LYS A 149 13.20 -12.03 6.55
N PRO A 150 14.17 -12.33 5.67
CA PRO A 150 13.92 -13.10 4.46
C PRO A 150 13.44 -14.51 4.81
N ALA A 151 12.51 -15.02 3.99
CA ALA A 151 12.26 -16.44 3.95
C ALA A 151 13.49 -17.18 3.40
N SER A 152 13.64 -18.45 3.78
CA SER A 152 14.64 -19.34 3.18
C SER A 152 14.37 -19.60 1.69
N ASP A 153 13.12 -19.43 1.26
CA ASP A 153 12.71 -19.39 -0.14
C ASP A 153 12.76 -17.93 -0.63
N PRO A 154 13.53 -17.61 -1.70
CA PRO A 154 13.63 -16.27 -2.28
C PRO A 154 12.29 -15.68 -2.76
N THR A 155 11.29 -16.53 -2.98
CA THR A 155 9.94 -16.14 -3.39
C THR A 155 8.93 -16.12 -2.24
N GLY A 156 9.38 -16.49 -1.03
CA GLY A 156 8.54 -16.62 0.15
C GLY A 156 8.32 -15.30 0.89
N HIS A 157 7.29 -15.28 1.72
CA HIS A 157 6.94 -14.13 2.56
C HIS A 157 7.98 -13.85 3.64
N TRP A 158 8.36 -12.60 3.80
CA TRP A 158 9.25 -12.16 4.86
C TRP A 158 8.49 -12.11 6.19
N ARG A 159 9.07 -12.63 7.26
CA ARG A 159 8.39 -12.78 8.56
C ARG A 159 9.16 -12.10 9.68
N ARG A 160 8.44 -11.73 10.74
CA ARG A 160 9.03 -11.19 11.99
C ARG A 160 9.90 -12.23 12.73
#